data_AF-A0AB32VS79-F1
#
_entry.id   AF-A0AB32VS79-F1
#
_cell.length_a   1.000
_cell.length_b   1.000
_cell.length_c   1.000
_cell.angle_alpha   90.00
_cell.angle_beta   90.00
_cell.angle_gamma   90.00
#
_symmetry.space_group_name_H-M   'P 1'
#
loop_
_entity.id
_entity.type
_entity.pdbx_description
1 polymer ?
#
loop_
_entity_poly.entity_id
_entity_poly.type
_entity_poly.pdbx_seq_one_letter_code
_entity_poly.pdbx_strand_id
1 'polypeptide(L)'
;MVSLSTWFRYIAHKLEYSVSLSWKSYKRGQISDREVHDAVWKNLFQGKLTYLHWNKGEAMAPTIGAQGGTLLVRKIAAADPTRVFVGDVVVLKDPDSSDNYLVRRLAAIEGYEMVSTDEKDEPFVLEKDQCWVLADNEKLKPKVIGSRGQSVIWSGSHDRHCWPSYILSADSC
;
A
#
# COMPACT_ATOMS: atom_id res chain seq x y z
N MET A 1 -6.53 -25.63 15.05
CA MET A 1 -7.11 -25.68 13.69
C MET A 1 -7.81 -24.35 13.44
N VAL A 2 -7.58 -23.74 12.28
CA VAL A 2 -8.23 -22.46 11.90
C VAL A 2 -9.71 -22.70 11.62
N SER A 3 -10.61 -21.79 12.01
CA SER A 3 -12.06 -22.01 11.83
C SER A 3 -12.45 -22.11 10.35
N LEU A 4 -13.53 -22.84 10.05
CA LEU A 4 -14.12 -22.93 8.70
C LEU A 4 -14.44 -21.54 8.13
N SER A 5 -14.91 -20.61 8.96
CA SER A 5 -15.21 -19.23 8.54
C SER A 5 -13.98 -18.50 7.99
N THR A 6 -12.81 -18.73 8.58
CA THR A 6 -11.55 -18.15 8.14
C THR A 6 -11.11 -18.75 6.81
N TRP A 7 -11.36 -20.04 6.60
CA TRP A 7 -11.06 -20.73 5.35
C TRP A 7 -11.94 -20.21 4.20
N PHE A 8 -13.23 -20.00 4.44
CA PHE A 8 -14.13 -19.38 3.47
C PHE A 8 -13.72 -17.95 3.11
N ARG A 9 -13.37 -17.11 4.11
CA ARG A 9 -12.86 -15.75 3.83
C ARG A 9 -11.60 -15.78 2.97
N TYR A 10 -10.67 -16.69 3.28
CA TYR A 10 -9.45 -16.84 2.51
C TYR A 10 -9.75 -17.22 1.05
N ILE A 11 -10.62 -18.20 0.82
CA ILE A 11 -11.02 -18.62 -0.53
C ILE A 11 -11.72 -17.48 -1.29
N ALA A 12 -12.61 -16.74 -0.63
CA ALA A 12 -13.28 -15.59 -1.24
C ALA A 12 -12.27 -14.54 -1.72
N HIS A 13 -11.32 -14.15 -0.86
CA HIS A 13 -10.25 -13.22 -1.25
C HIS A 13 -9.35 -13.79 -2.35
N LYS A 14 -9.11 -15.10 -2.35
CA LYS A 14 -8.28 -15.77 -3.37
C LYS A 14 -8.96 -15.78 -4.73
N LEU A 15 -10.26 -16.02 -4.76
CA LEU A 15 -11.08 -15.98 -5.96
C LEU A 15 -11.13 -14.56 -6.53
N GLU A 16 -11.40 -13.58 -5.68
CA GLU A 16 -11.44 -12.17 -6.07
C GLU A 16 -10.10 -11.68 -6.65
N TYR A 17 -8.99 -12.05 -6.00
CA TYR A 17 -7.64 -11.80 -6.50
C TYR A 17 -7.40 -12.45 -7.86
N SER A 18 -7.80 -13.71 -8.03
CA SER A 18 -7.59 -14.47 -9.27
C SER A 18 -8.38 -13.88 -10.44
N VAL A 19 -9.63 -13.47 -10.21
CA VAL A 19 -10.46 -12.78 -11.21
C VAL A 19 -9.83 -11.46 -11.61
N SER A 20 -9.40 -10.65 -10.64
CA SER A 20 -8.79 -9.34 -10.92
C SER A 20 -7.49 -9.45 -11.70
N LEU A 21 -6.65 -10.46 -11.37
CA LEU A 21 -5.41 -10.72 -12.08
C LEU A 21 -5.66 -11.15 -13.53
N SER A 22 -6.57 -12.11 -13.74
CA SER A 22 -6.92 -12.57 -15.09
C SER A 22 -7.56 -11.47 -15.92
N TRP A 23 -8.40 -10.62 -15.32
CA TRP A 23 -8.99 -9.46 -15.98
C TRP A 23 -7.95 -8.42 -16.41
N LYS A 24 -6.95 -8.13 -15.55
CA LYS A 24 -5.82 -7.26 -15.90
C LYS A 24 -5.01 -7.82 -17.07
N SER A 25 -4.74 -9.13 -17.08
CA SER A 25 -4.03 -9.79 -18.18
C SER A 25 -4.84 -9.82 -19.48
N TYR A 26 -6.15 -10.02 -19.41
CA TYR A 26 -7.07 -9.92 -20.56
C TYR A 26 -7.05 -8.52 -21.18
N LYS A 27 -7.22 -7.47 -20.35
CA LYS A 27 -7.13 -6.06 -20.81
C LYS A 27 -5.79 -5.72 -21.44
N ARG A 28 -4.71 -6.36 -21.00
CA ARG A 28 -3.35 -6.19 -21.56
C ARG A 28 -3.13 -6.99 -22.85
N GLY A 29 -4.13 -7.73 -23.33
CA GLY A 29 -4.05 -8.58 -24.51
C GLY A 29 -3.17 -9.82 -24.32
N GLN A 30 -2.82 -10.18 -23.09
CA GLN A 30 -1.97 -11.34 -22.80
C GLN A 30 -2.75 -12.66 -22.82
N ILE A 31 -4.08 -12.58 -22.71
CA ILE A 31 -4.98 -13.74 -22.58
C ILE A 31 -6.21 -13.46 -23.43
N SER A 32 -6.68 -14.45 -24.19
CA SER A 32 -7.92 -14.37 -24.97
C SER A 32 -9.16 -14.69 -24.13
N ASP A 33 -10.36 -14.31 -24.59
CA ASP A 33 -11.63 -14.51 -23.87
C ASP A 33 -11.86 -15.99 -23.46
N ARG A 34 -11.42 -16.93 -24.30
CA ARG A 34 -11.52 -18.38 -24.05
C ARG A 34 -10.58 -18.87 -22.94
N GLU A 35 -9.49 -18.16 -22.70
CA GLU A 35 -8.44 -18.55 -21.74
C GLU A 35 -8.62 -17.86 -20.37
N VAL A 36 -9.51 -16.87 -20.27
CA VAL A 36 -9.77 -16.15 -19.00
C VAL A 36 -10.22 -17.12 -17.91
N HIS A 37 -11.12 -18.06 -18.24
CA HIS A 37 -11.63 -19.03 -17.28
C HIS A 37 -10.52 -19.95 -16.74
N ASP A 38 -9.68 -20.48 -17.64
CA ASP A 38 -8.55 -21.32 -17.27
C ASP A 38 -7.54 -20.55 -16.41
N ALA A 39 -7.23 -19.31 -16.79
CA ALA A 39 -6.35 -18.43 -16.02
C ALA A 39 -6.89 -18.15 -14.61
N VAL A 40 -8.20 -17.92 -14.45
CA VAL A 40 -8.83 -17.75 -13.13
C VAL A 40 -8.66 -19.00 -12.27
N TRP A 41 -8.98 -20.18 -12.79
CA TRP A 41 -8.84 -21.44 -12.05
C TRP A 41 -7.39 -21.75 -11.69
N LYS A 42 -6.47 -21.53 -12.63
CA LYS A 42 -5.03 -21.72 -12.41
C LYS A 42 -4.53 -20.81 -11.29
N ASN A 43 -4.90 -19.53 -11.31
CA ASN A 43 -4.54 -18.59 -10.24
C ASN A 43 -5.21 -18.95 -8.89
N LEU A 44 -6.45 -19.44 -8.90
CA LEU A 44 -7.17 -19.84 -7.69
C LEU A 44 -6.54 -21.07 -7.02
N PHE A 45 -6.08 -22.07 -7.78
CA PHE A 45 -5.49 -23.28 -7.21
C PHE A 45 -3.99 -23.16 -6.98
N GLN A 46 -3.24 -22.65 -7.96
CA GLN A 46 -1.77 -22.64 -7.94
C GLN A 46 -1.20 -21.31 -7.43
N GLY A 47 -1.97 -20.23 -7.49
CA GLY A 47 -1.55 -18.92 -7.02
C GLY A 47 -1.42 -18.86 -5.50
N LYS A 48 -0.42 -18.12 -5.02
CA LYS A 48 -0.29 -17.74 -3.62
C LYS A 48 -0.74 -16.29 -3.45
N LEU A 49 -1.61 -16.06 -2.47
CA LEU A 49 -2.01 -14.73 -2.02
C LEU A 49 -0.91 -14.01 -1.23
N THR A 50 0.19 -14.68 -0.92
CA THR A 50 1.29 -14.11 -0.16
C THR A 50 2.62 -14.30 -0.87
N TYR A 51 3.56 -13.40 -0.61
CA TYR A 51 4.95 -13.50 -1.05
C TYR A 51 5.88 -12.99 0.05
N LEU A 52 7.14 -13.38 0.00
CA LEU A 52 8.16 -12.88 0.91
C LEU A 52 8.80 -11.64 0.29
N HIS A 53 8.88 -10.56 1.07
CA HIS A 53 9.54 -9.32 0.69
C HIS A 53 10.65 -9.02 1.69
N TRP A 54 11.87 -8.83 1.20
CA TRP A 54 12.98 -8.43 2.05
C TRP A 54 13.00 -6.89 2.16
N ASN A 55 12.67 -6.37 3.34
CA ASN A 55 12.74 -4.94 3.60
C ASN A 55 14.16 -4.58 4.08
N LYS A 56 14.75 -3.55 3.45
CA LYS A 56 16.02 -2.95 3.87
C LYS A 56 15.78 -1.53 4.37
N GLY A 57 16.41 -1.22 5.49
CA GLY A 57 16.46 0.14 6.02
C GLY A 57 15.64 0.32 7.30
N GLU A 58 15.77 1.51 7.86
CA GLU A 58 15.30 1.80 9.21
C GLU A 58 13.93 2.47 9.23
N ALA A 59 13.26 2.63 8.08
CA ALA A 59 12.04 3.45 7.99
C ALA A 59 10.85 2.93 8.80
N MET A 60 10.84 1.66 9.13
CA MET A 60 9.80 1.06 9.94
C MET A 60 10.29 0.72 11.36
N ALA A 61 11.47 1.17 11.79
CA ALA A 61 11.92 0.97 13.17
C ALA A 61 11.10 1.81 14.15
N PRO A 62 10.69 1.30 15.33
CA PRO A 62 11.08 0.02 15.92
C PRO A 62 10.21 -1.17 15.49
N THR A 63 9.12 -0.95 14.75
CA THR A 63 8.17 -2.01 14.34
C THR A 63 8.83 -3.11 13.52
N ILE A 64 9.70 -2.74 12.60
CA ILE A 64 10.64 -3.62 11.89
C ILE A 64 12.02 -3.21 12.36
N GLY A 65 12.80 -4.17 12.88
CA GLY A 65 14.13 -3.88 13.43
C GLY A 65 15.01 -3.08 12.46
N ALA A 66 15.94 -2.28 12.99
CA ALA A 66 16.80 -1.39 12.18
C ALA A 66 17.62 -2.14 11.10
N GLN A 67 17.86 -3.43 11.29
CA GLN A 67 18.54 -4.31 10.33
C GLN A 67 17.64 -4.78 9.18
N GLY A 68 16.36 -4.38 9.18
CA GLY A 68 15.33 -4.85 8.26
C GLY A 68 14.79 -6.23 8.65
N GLY A 69 14.18 -6.91 7.67
CA GLY A 69 13.67 -8.27 7.86
C GLY A 69 12.86 -8.79 6.69
N THR A 70 12.58 -10.10 6.71
CA THR A 70 11.69 -10.75 5.75
C THR A 70 10.24 -10.56 6.17
N LEU A 71 9.47 -9.88 5.34
CA LEU A 71 8.03 -9.68 5.52
C LEU A 71 7.24 -10.70 4.72
N LEU A 72 6.21 -11.28 5.33
CA LEU A 72 5.19 -12.03 4.60
C LEU A 72 4.10 -11.06 4.16
N VAL A 73 4.08 -10.72 2.88
CA VAL A 73 3.20 -9.70 2.32
C VAL A 73 2.01 -10.38 1.65
N ARG A 74 0.80 -9.90 1.95
CA ARG A 74 -0.44 -10.30 1.27
C ARG A 74 -0.63 -9.46 0.01
N LYS A 75 -0.87 -10.13 -1.12
CA LYS A 75 -1.24 -9.49 -2.39
C LYS A 75 -2.68 -9.03 -2.35
N ILE A 76 -2.92 -7.80 -2.79
CA ILE A 76 -4.25 -7.23 -2.98
C ILE A 76 -4.65 -7.30 -4.46
N ALA A 77 -5.93 -7.54 -4.72
CA ALA A 77 -6.45 -7.77 -6.07
C ALA A 77 -6.43 -6.49 -6.92
N ALA A 78 -6.81 -5.40 -6.28
CA ALA A 78 -6.74 -4.04 -6.78
C ALA A 78 -6.09 -3.18 -5.69
N ALA A 79 -5.36 -2.16 -6.15
CA ALA A 79 -4.68 -1.22 -5.29
C ALA A 79 -5.65 -0.09 -4.92
N ASP A 80 -6.68 -0.50 -4.18
CA ASP A 80 -7.82 0.34 -3.83
C ASP A 80 -7.78 0.60 -2.31
N PRO A 81 -7.92 1.85 -1.86
CA PRO A 81 -7.93 2.21 -0.45
C PRO A 81 -9.03 1.50 0.36
N THR A 82 -10.08 0.97 -0.27
CA THR A 82 -11.16 0.20 0.39
C THR A 82 -10.73 -1.20 0.85
N ARG A 83 -9.59 -1.71 0.38
CA ARG A 83 -9.09 -3.06 0.66
C ARG A 83 -7.97 -3.09 1.72
N VAL A 84 -7.60 -1.93 2.22
CA VAL A 84 -6.58 -1.69 3.23
C VAL A 84 -7.18 -0.84 4.36
N PHE A 85 -6.65 -0.98 5.56
CA PHE A 85 -7.14 -0.25 6.73
C PHE A 85 -6.08 0.69 7.27
N VAL A 86 -6.49 1.85 7.78
CA VAL A 86 -5.59 2.75 8.50
C VAL A 86 -4.89 1.96 9.61
N GLY A 87 -3.57 2.08 9.65
CA GLY A 87 -2.68 1.31 10.51
C GLY A 87 -2.00 0.12 9.82
N ASP A 88 -2.48 -0.35 8.66
CA ASP A 88 -1.84 -1.42 7.90
C ASP A 88 -0.43 -1.03 7.44
N VAL A 89 0.50 -1.99 7.46
CA VAL A 89 1.82 -1.83 6.85
C VAL A 89 1.76 -2.32 5.42
N VAL A 90 1.98 -1.40 4.48
CA VAL A 90 1.85 -1.64 3.04
C VAL A 90 3.21 -1.61 2.36
N VAL A 91 3.33 -2.39 1.28
CA VAL A 91 4.49 -2.36 0.37
C VAL A 91 4.06 -1.66 -0.89
N LEU A 92 4.80 -0.63 -1.28
CA LEU A 92 4.45 0.31 -2.33
C LEU A 92 5.62 0.42 -3.30
N LYS A 93 5.39 0.79 -4.56
CA LYS A 93 6.49 1.16 -5.44
C LYS A 93 7.07 2.50 -5.02
N ASP A 94 8.39 2.61 -5.09
CA ASP A 94 9.07 3.87 -4.84
C ASP A 94 8.80 4.84 -6.01
N PRO A 95 8.24 6.03 -5.76
CA PRO A 95 8.01 7.02 -6.82
C PRO A 95 9.31 7.55 -7.43
N ASP A 96 10.42 7.52 -6.69
CA ASP A 96 11.72 8.00 -7.17
C ASP A 96 12.44 6.95 -8.02
N SER A 97 12.14 5.68 -7.77
CA SER A 97 12.80 4.57 -8.42
C SER A 97 11.83 3.42 -8.66
N SER A 98 11.43 3.25 -9.92
CA SER A 98 10.45 2.23 -10.33
C SER A 98 10.84 0.79 -10.00
N ASP A 99 12.14 0.56 -9.75
CA ASP A 99 12.71 -0.74 -9.46
C ASP A 99 12.70 -1.08 -7.96
N ASN A 100 12.45 -0.10 -7.09
CA ASN A 100 12.45 -0.29 -5.65
C ASN A 100 11.04 -0.22 -5.05
N TYR A 101 10.95 -0.73 -3.83
CA TYR A 101 9.73 -0.74 -3.04
C TYR A 101 9.97 -0.07 -1.69
N LEU A 102 8.94 0.62 -1.21
CA LEU A 102 8.89 1.24 0.12
C LEU A 102 7.94 0.45 1.00
N VAL A 103 8.29 0.34 2.28
CA VAL A 103 7.40 -0.21 3.31
C VAL A 103 7.01 0.93 4.25
N ARG A 104 5.71 1.20 4.37
CA ARG A 104 5.17 2.32 5.15
C ARG A 104 3.87 1.93 5.84
N ARG A 105 3.54 2.64 6.92
CA ARG A 105 2.25 2.51 7.61
C ARG A 105 1.21 3.42 6.96
N LEU A 106 0.05 2.87 6.64
CA LEU A 106 -1.08 3.63 6.14
C LEU A 106 -1.66 4.49 7.28
N ALA A 107 -1.76 5.80 7.06
CA ALA A 107 -2.23 6.75 8.07
C ALA A 107 -3.57 7.38 7.70
N ALA A 108 -3.83 7.58 6.40
CA ALA A 108 -5.12 8.06 5.91
C ALA A 108 -5.41 7.53 4.50
N ILE A 109 -6.70 7.54 4.14
CA ILE A 109 -7.23 7.11 2.85
C ILE A 109 -8.14 8.20 2.29
N GLU A 110 -8.60 8.02 1.05
CA GLU A 110 -9.63 8.86 0.40
C GLU A 110 -10.70 9.39 1.37
N GLY A 111 -11.01 10.68 1.24
CA GLY A 111 -12.04 11.36 2.02
C GLY A 111 -11.59 11.86 3.39
N TYR A 112 -10.36 11.56 3.82
CA TYR A 112 -9.79 12.14 5.03
C TYR A 112 -9.33 13.59 4.77
N GLU A 113 -9.70 14.50 5.68
CA GLU A 113 -9.17 15.86 5.72
C GLU A 113 -7.82 15.86 6.43
N MET A 114 -6.82 16.37 5.75
CA MET A 114 -5.46 16.55 6.23
C MET A 114 -5.35 17.95 6.82
N VAL A 115 -5.04 18.01 8.13
CA VAL A 115 -4.98 19.27 8.88
C VAL A 115 -3.59 19.40 9.51
N SER A 116 -2.96 20.55 9.24
CA SER A 116 -1.67 20.92 9.83
C SER A 116 -1.87 21.59 11.20
N THR A 117 -0.83 21.56 12.03
CA THR A 117 -0.77 22.36 13.27
C THR A 117 -0.30 23.79 13.03
N ASP A 118 0.27 24.10 11.86
CA ASP A 118 0.64 25.47 11.47
C ASP A 118 -0.58 26.14 10.81
N GLU A 119 -0.92 27.33 11.29
CA GLU A 119 -2.07 28.12 10.83
C GLU A 119 -1.92 28.60 9.38
N LYS A 120 -0.72 28.54 8.82
CA LYS A 120 -0.43 28.97 7.44
C LYS A 120 -0.73 27.91 6.39
N ASP A 121 -0.87 26.65 6.79
CA ASP A 121 -1.11 25.57 5.85
C ASP A 121 -2.61 25.35 5.68
N GLU A 122 -3.06 25.37 4.44
CA GLU A 122 -4.47 25.15 4.13
C GLU A 122 -4.82 23.66 4.28
N PRO A 123 -5.90 23.31 5.00
CA PRO A 123 -6.42 21.96 5.02
C PRO A 123 -6.82 21.49 3.61
N PHE A 124 -6.60 20.21 3.33
CA PHE A 124 -7.01 19.60 2.08
C PHE A 124 -7.57 18.20 2.31
N VAL A 125 -8.44 17.74 1.43
CA VAL A 125 -9.04 16.40 1.50
C VAL A 125 -8.32 15.48 0.53
N LEU A 126 -8.02 14.26 0.97
CA LEU A 126 -7.49 13.22 0.09
C LEU A 126 -8.51 12.86 -0.98
N GLU A 127 -8.11 13.02 -2.24
CA GLU A 127 -8.98 12.73 -3.38
C GLU A 127 -9.18 11.22 -3.55
N LYS A 128 -10.05 10.88 -4.50
CA LYS A 128 -10.27 9.50 -4.88
C LYS A 128 -8.97 8.82 -5.30
N ASP A 129 -8.80 7.57 -4.86
CA ASP A 129 -7.62 6.75 -5.17
C ASP A 129 -6.29 7.30 -4.60
N GLN A 130 -6.36 8.22 -3.63
CA GLN A 130 -5.20 8.70 -2.87
C GLN A 130 -5.12 8.07 -1.49
N CYS A 131 -3.90 7.85 -1.03
CA CYS A 131 -3.63 7.43 0.34
C CYS A 131 -2.41 8.16 0.91
N TRP A 132 -2.36 8.25 2.24
CA TRP A 132 -1.26 8.86 2.97
C TRP A 132 -0.55 7.82 3.82
N VAL A 133 0.76 7.71 3.65
CA VAL A 133 1.58 6.70 4.33
C VAL A 133 2.74 7.34 5.09
N LEU A 134 3.13 6.75 6.20
CA LEU A 134 4.15 7.26 7.12
C LEU A 134 5.23 6.20 7.40
N ALA A 135 6.43 6.68 7.70
CA ALA A 135 7.47 5.86 8.33
C ALA A 135 7.18 5.75 9.85
N ASP A 136 7.62 4.66 10.48
CA ASP A 136 7.50 4.47 11.95
C ASP A 136 8.77 4.92 12.72
N ASN A 137 9.89 5.16 12.03
CA ASN A 137 11.12 5.68 12.65
C ASN A 137 11.24 7.20 12.74
N GLU A 138 11.07 7.74 13.95
CA GLU A 138 10.96 9.19 14.21
C GLU A 138 12.24 9.95 13.93
N LYS A 139 13.35 9.23 13.81
CA LYS A 139 14.68 9.78 13.58
C LYS A 139 14.95 10.05 12.10
N LEU A 140 14.16 9.46 11.20
CA LEU A 140 14.32 9.70 9.77
C LEU A 140 13.74 11.05 9.39
N LYS A 141 14.62 11.96 8.97
CA LYS A 141 14.19 13.24 8.41
C LYS A 141 13.42 13.01 7.10
N PRO A 142 12.37 13.80 6.81
CA PRO A 142 11.64 13.68 5.55
C PRO A 142 12.59 13.96 4.39
N LYS A 143 12.62 13.06 3.42
CA LYS A 143 13.23 13.36 2.13
C LYS A 143 12.17 14.07 1.29
N VAL A 144 12.21 15.41 1.26
CA VAL A 144 11.35 16.21 0.38
C VAL A 144 11.83 16.00 -1.04
N ILE A 145 10.96 15.49 -1.92
CA ILE A 145 11.24 15.38 -3.35
C ILE A 145 10.12 16.11 -4.07
N GLY A 146 10.47 17.28 -4.64
CA GLY A 146 9.64 17.98 -5.61
C GLY A 146 9.63 17.20 -6.93
N SER A 147 8.57 17.21 -7.74
CA SER A 147 7.74 18.36 -8.03
C SER A 147 6.46 17.95 -8.80
N ARG A 148 5.31 18.17 -8.18
CA ARG A 148 4.21 19.00 -8.72
C ARG A 148 3.15 19.15 -7.63
N GLY A 149 3.08 20.36 -7.08
CA GLY A 149 2.22 20.72 -5.95
C GLY A 149 3.06 21.05 -4.72
N GLN A 150 3.37 22.33 -4.55
CA GLN A 150 3.76 22.86 -3.26
C GLN A 150 2.62 22.59 -2.28
N SER A 151 2.86 21.79 -1.26
CA SER A 151 2.42 22.07 0.10
C SER A 151 3.17 21.15 1.05
N VAL A 152 3.70 21.76 2.08
CA VAL A 152 4.35 21.10 3.21
C VAL A 152 3.25 20.99 4.29
N ILE A 153 3.27 19.94 5.12
CA ILE A 153 2.75 19.90 6.52
C ILE A 153 1.37 19.23 6.85
N TRP A 154 1.08 18.36 7.86
CA TRP A 154 1.71 17.27 8.68
C TRP A 154 0.62 16.53 9.54
N SER A 155 1.03 15.60 10.43
CA SER A 155 0.22 14.80 11.37
C SER A 155 0.26 15.32 12.84
N GLY A 156 -0.91 15.23 13.48
CA GLY A 156 -1.23 14.98 14.90
C GLY A 156 -0.15 15.05 16.00
N SER A 157 -0.33 16.07 16.85
CA SER A 157 -0.22 16.14 18.33
C SER A 157 0.96 15.47 19.05
N HIS A 158 1.77 16.36 19.63
CA HIS A 158 2.82 16.20 20.64
C HIS A 158 4.22 15.78 20.13
N ASP A 159 5.13 16.74 20.23
CA ASP A 159 6.57 16.71 20.03
C ASP A 159 7.13 16.51 18.61
N ARG A 160 7.29 17.67 17.94
CA ARG A 160 8.41 18.08 17.07
C ARG A 160 9.22 17.01 16.30
N HIS A 161 8.63 16.11 15.53
CA HIS A 161 9.41 15.34 14.54
C HIS A 161 8.65 15.11 13.21
N CYS A 162 9.32 15.42 12.10
CA CYS A 162 8.79 15.47 10.74
C CYS A 162 8.95 14.11 10.05
N TRP A 163 7.93 13.61 9.36
CA TRP A 163 7.92 12.26 8.78
C TRP A 163 7.78 12.27 7.25
N PRO A 164 8.45 11.38 6.50
CA PRO A 164 8.31 11.28 5.04
C PRO A 164 6.95 10.67 4.68
N SER A 165 6.09 11.47 4.05
CA SER A 165 4.81 11.06 3.51
C SER A 165 4.81 11.05 1.98
N TYR A 166 4.02 10.15 1.40
CA TYR A 166 3.77 10.08 -0.04
C TYR A 166 2.27 10.08 -0.28
N ILE A 167 1.83 10.87 -1.26
CA ILE A 167 0.52 10.72 -1.89
C ILE A 167 0.75 9.83 -3.11
N LEU A 168 0.24 8.61 -3.07
CA LEU A 168 0.32 7.68 -4.19
C LEU A 168 -1.05 7.59 -4.86
N SER A 169 -1.05 7.65 -6.19
CA SER A 169 -2.21 7.29 -7.02
C SER A 169 -2.34 5.77 -7.07
N ALA A 170 -3.57 5.24 -7.15
CA ALA A 170 -3.85 3.79 -7.18
C ALA A 170 -3.06 2.99 -8.24
N ASP A 171 -2.54 3.60 -9.29
CA ASP A 171 -1.68 2.92 -10.27
C ASP A 171 -0.26 2.57 -9.73
N SER A 172 0.14 3.16 -8.60
CA SER A 172 1.43 2.96 -7.94
C SER A 172 1.40 1.96 -6.78
N CYS A 173 0.22 1.45 -6.42
CA CYS A 173 -0.01 0.51 -5.33
C CYS A 173 -0.16 -0.95 -5.81
#